data_AF-A0A191VAZ1-F1
#
_entry.id   AF-A0A191VAZ1-F1
#
_cell.length_a   1.000
_cell.length_b   1.000
_cell.length_c   1.000
_cell.angle_alpha   90.00
_cell.angle_beta   90.00
_cell.angle_gamma   90.00
#
_symmetry.space_group_name_H-M   'P 1'
#
loop_
_entity.id
_entity.type
_entity.pdbx_description
1 polymer ?
#
loop_
_entity_poly.entity_id
_entity_poly.type
_entity_poly.pdbx_seq_one_letter_code
_entity_poly.pdbx_strand_id
1 'polypeptide(L)'
;MTNHHARRPQARRTGAAEIATLLPAPAEWDVPGERHLHHKERLMRQIDRDHSRTSARTDSGGRASRRLLRPAVMAPVAALAVGAAILTSVTITGGGPSTAGPSRHPAAGESAGTGSALLVQVSRAALENDEVAVRDDQFTYRRATVREADLTSGKAVVGPLRTVESWASQKQGPQRRLGVVRTDGETLPVNAELGDDGTPPGLGRPTYRWLATLPADPDELLAYLEAKTPKTAEVKGQGHDQAAFEQIGSIINQVVPPRTAAALYQAAARIPGVEEAPRAHDAIGRRGVGIAREDAASGTRTEWVFDKDGLTLLGTRSYLVKNTAYGKKGTLLSSTAELQHAVVDTPGQAPVSRRDS
;
A
#
# COMPACT_ATOMS: atom_id res chain seq x y z
N MET A 1 28.94 74.75 -26.48
CA MET A 1 27.64 75.47 -26.40
C MET A 1 26.55 74.55 -26.91
N THR A 2 25.46 74.47 -26.12
CA THR A 2 24.08 74.06 -26.45
C THR A 2 23.68 72.58 -26.54
N ASN A 3 22.74 72.23 -25.65
CA ASN A 3 21.91 71.03 -25.52
C ASN A 3 21.12 70.65 -26.78
N HIS A 4 20.89 69.35 -26.99
CA HIS A 4 19.63 68.83 -27.56
C HIS A 4 19.29 67.42 -27.03
N HIS A 5 18.04 67.26 -26.59
CA HIS A 5 17.41 66.04 -26.09
C HIS A 5 17.28 64.95 -27.16
N ALA A 6 17.52 63.68 -26.80
CA ALA A 6 17.04 62.53 -27.54
C ALA A 6 16.35 61.53 -26.58
N ARG A 7 15.01 61.46 -26.70
CA ARG A 7 14.13 60.47 -26.06
C ARG A 7 14.34 59.10 -26.72
N ARG A 8 14.47 58.04 -25.92
CA ARG A 8 14.28 56.63 -26.36
C ARG A 8 12.79 56.30 -26.45
N PRO A 9 12.32 55.59 -27.50
CA PRO A 9 11.05 54.88 -27.44
C PRO A 9 11.30 53.39 -27.13
N GLN A 10 10.59 52.89 -26.14
CA GLN A 10 10.53 51.48 -25.77
C GLN A 10 9.09 51.01 -26.04
N ALA A 11 8.87 50.17 -27.05
CA ALA A 11 7.57 49.53 -27.26
C ALA A 11 7.70 48.26 -28.11
N ARG A 12 7.43 47.09 -27.49
CA ARG A 12 6.69 45.95 -28.07
C ARG A 12 6.58 44.82 -27.03
N ARG A 13 5.56 44.89 -26.18
CA ARG A 13 4.96 43.74 -25.45
C ARG A 13 3.56 44.14 -24.97
N THR A 14 2.59 44.17 -25.87
CA THR A 14 1.16 44.29 -25.53
C THR A 14 0.38 43.39 -26.47
N GLY A 15 -0.24 42.36 -25.91
CA GLY A 15 -1.01 41.35 -26.64
C GLY A 15 -1.50 40.22 -25.72
N ALA A 16 -0.69 39.83 -24.73
CA ALA A 16 -1.09 38.80 -23.76
C ALA A 16 -1.91 39.35 -22.57
N ALA A 17 -1.74 40.63 -22.22
CA ALA A 17 -2.42 41.24 -21.07
C ALA A 17 -3.88 41.66 -21.36
N GLU A 18 -4.22 41.92 -22.61
CA GLU A 18 -5.54 42.44 -23.01
C GLU A 18 -6.60 41.33 -23.10
N ILE A 19 -6.17 40.07 -23.31
CA ILE A 19 -7.05 38.90 -23.38
C ILE A 19 -7.47 38.43 -21.97
N ALA A 20 -6.67 38.72 -20.95
CA ALA A 20 -6.98 38.35 -19.56
C ALA A 20 -8.14 39.16 -18.96
N THR A 21 -8.49 40.31 -19.53
CA THR A 21 -9.54 41.21 -19.01
C THR A 21 -10.94 40.89 -19.57
N LEU A 22 -11.05 39.97 -20.55
CA LEU A 22 -12.30 39.60 -21.21
C LEU A 22 -12.90 38.26 -20.74
N LEU A 23 -12.28 37.60 -19.75
CA LEU A 23 -12.80 36.36 -19.17
C LEU A 23 -13.64 36.67 -17.92
N PRO A 24 -14.87 36.16 -17.79
CA PRO A 24 -15.64 36.30 -16.56
C PRO A 24 -14.91 35.61 -15.39
N ALA A 25 -15.02 36.20 -14.20
CA ALA A 25 -14.42 35.66 -12.98
C ALA A 25 -14.91 34.21 -12.75
N PRO A 26 -14.02 33.27 -12.36
CA PRO A 26 -14.43 31.91 -12.06
C PRO A 26 -15.40 31.90 -10.89
N ALA A 27 -16.47 31.12 -11.00
CA ALA A 27 -17.46 30.98 -9.94
C ALA A 27 -16.79 30.48 -8.64
N GLU A 28 -16.81 31.32 -7.61
CA GLU A 28 -16.43 30.94 -6.27
C GLU A 28 -17.42 29.89 -5.76
N TRP A 29 -16.92 28.69 -5.46
CA TRP A 29 -17.72 27.64 -4.84
C TRP A 29 -17.83 27.97 -3.35
N ASP A 30 -18.86 28.73 -3.00
CA ASP A 30 -19.19 29.05 -1.61
C ASP A 30 -19.69 27.78 -0.91
N VAL A 31 -18.81 27.13 -0.17
CA VAL A 31 -19.18 26.05 0.75
C VAL A 31 -19.72 26.73 2.02
N PRO A 32 -20.95 26.44 2.50
CA PRO A 32 -21.51 27.16 3.63
C PRO A 32 -20.62 27.04 4.87
N GLY A 33 -20.02 28.17 5.30
CA GLY A 33 -19.09 28.27 6.43
C GLY A 33 -19.65 27.73 7.75
N GLU A 34 -20.98 27.63 7.83
CA GLU A 34 -21.82 27.01 8.87
C GLU A 34 -21.25 25.69 9.41
N ARG A 35 -21.04 24.75 8.47
CA ARG A 35 -20.70 23.35 8.79
C ARG A 35 -19.22 23.17 9.13
N HIS A 36 -18.35 23.98 8.53
CA HIS A 36 -16.91 23.93 8.80
C HIS A 36 -16.58 24.51 10.18
N LEU A 37 -17.27 25.59 10.58
CA LEU A 37 -17.17 26.15 11.92
C LEU A 37 -17.67 25.16 12.99
N HIS A 38 -18.79 24.48 12.75
CA HIS A 38 -19.30 23.48 13.69
C HIS A 38 -18.34 22.29 13.90
N HIS A 39 -17.71 21.81 12.83
CA HIS A 39 -16.72 20.72 12.91
C HIS A 39 -15.43 21.17 13.61
N LYS A 40 -14.97 22.39 13.30
CA LYS A 40 -13.83 23.03 13.97
C LYS A 40 -14.10 23.20 15.46
N GLU A 41 -15.28 23.69 15.86
CA GLU A 41 -15.65 23.85 17.26
C GLU A 41 -15.74 22.53 18.02
N ARG A 42 -16.25 21.46 17.40
CA ARG A 42 -16.26 20.13 18.02
C ARG A 42 -14.85 19.60 18.22
N LEU A 43 -13.97 19.79 17.23
CA LEU A 43 -12.57 19.39 17.31
C LEU A 43 -11.82 20.19 18.38
N MET A 44 -11.96 21.51 18.42
CA MET A 44 -11.33 22.37 19.44
C MET A 44 -11.82 22.01 20.85
N ARG A 45 -13.14 21.79 21.03
CA ARG A 45 -13.69 21.33 22.32
C ARG A 45 -13.20 19.93 22.74
N GLN A 46 -12.76 19.11 21.79
CA GLN A 46 -12.19 17.80 22.10
C GLN A 46 -10.72 17.94 22.51
N ILE A 47 -9.95 18.76 21.78
CA ILE A 47 -8.56 19.11 22.11
C ILE A 47 -8.47 19.74 23.51
N ASP A 48 -9.35 20.69 23.84
CA ASP A 48 -9.36 21.36 25.15
C ASP A 48 -9.71 20.39 26.30
N ARG A 49 -10.61 19.43 26.05
CA ARG A 49 -10.93 18.37 27.02
C ARG A 49 -9.77 17.42 27.21
N ASP A 50 -9.07 17.06 26.15
CA ASP A 50 -7.90 16.17 26.22
C ASP A 50 -6.71 16.86 26.90
N HIS A 51 -6.52 18.17 26.67
CA HIS A 51 -5.54 18.97 27.40
C HIS A 51 -5.91 19.10 28.89
N SER A 52 -7.17 19.32 29.20
CA SER A 52 -7.65 19.40 30.59
C SER A 52 -7.55 18.05 31.32
N ARG A 53 -7.83 16.93 30.64
CA ARG A 53 -7.66 15.56 31.19
C ARG A 53 -6.20 15.19 31.37
N THR A 54 -5.33 15.66 30.48
CA THR A 54 -3.88 15.47 30.59
C THR A 54 -3.32 16.30 31.75
N SER A 55 -3.72 17.58 31.89
CA SER A 55 -3.33 18.45 33.00
C SER A 55 -3.86 17.96 34.36
N ALA A 56 -5.10 17.48 34.43
CA ALA A 56 -5.67 16.93 35.67
C ALA A 56 -4.97 15.62 36.11
N ARG A 57 -4.37 14.89 35.16
CA ARG A 57 -3.60 13.67 35.43
C ARG A 57 -2.15 13.95 35.82
N THR A 58 -1.63 15.14 35.52
CA THR A 58 -0.32 15.62 35.98
C THR A 58 -0.36 16.37 37.32
N ASP A 59 -1.52 16.89 37.74
CA ASP A 59 -1.66 17.66 38.99
C ASP A 59 -1.95 16.82 40.26
N SER A 60 -1.95 15.49 40.18
CA SER A 60 -2.12 14.58 41.34
C SER A 60 -0.82 13.97 41.88
N GLY A 61 0.36 14.47 41.48
CA GLY A 61 1.66 14.06 42.02
C GLY A 61 2.43 15.25 42.62
N GLY A 62 2.58 15.28 43.94
CA GLY A 62 3.18 16.38 44.68
C GLY A 62 4.67 16.67 44.40
N ARG A 63 4.98 17.97 44.32
CA ARG A 63 6.23 18.71 44.61
C ARG A 63 7.59 18.00 44.46
N ALA A 64 8.39 18.47 43.50
CA ALA A 64 9.77 18.92 43.73
C ALA A 64 10.25 19.91 42.64
N SER A 65 10.88 20.99 43.09
CA SER A 65 11.43 22.11 42.31
C SER A 65 12.69 21.72 41.53
N ARG A 66 12.84 22.23 40.29
CA ARG A 66 14.04 22.95 39.80
C ARG A 66 13.81 23.62 38.44
N ARG A 67 14.49 24.76 38.31
CA ARG A 67 14.37 25.85 37.33
C ARG A 67 15.25 25.63 36.07
N LEU A 68 14.87 26.33 34.97
CA LEU A 68 15.67 26.80 33.81
C LEU A 68 16.01 25.72 32.75
N LEU A 69 15.99 25.92 31.42
CA LEU A 69 15.92 27.05 30.49
C LEU A 69 15.26 26.59 29.17
N ARG A 70 14.60 27.52 28.46
CA ARG A 70 14.12 27.36 27.07
C ARG A 70 15.29 27.37 26.08
N PRO A 71 15.16 26.69 24.94
CA PRO A 71 15.31 27.41 23.69
C PRO A 71 14.15 27.17 22.73
N ALA A 72 13.77 28.25 22.04
CA ALA A 72 12.81 28.24 20.95
C ALA A 72 13.44 27.60 19.71
N VAL A 73 12.76 26.62 19.12
CA VAL A 73 13.04 26.13 17.77
C VAL A 73 11.77 26.32 16.96
N MET A 74 11.83 27.21 15.97
CA MET A 74 10.81 27.30 14.93
C MET A 74 10.86 26.02 14.09
N ALA A 75 9.76 25.28 14.05
CA ALA A 75 9.57 24.17 13.13
C ALA A 75 8.81 24.67 11.89
N PRO A 76 9.35 24.53 10.67
CA PRO A 76 8.55 24.70 9.48
C PRO A 76 7.60 23.49 9.33
N VAL A 77 6.30 23.78 9.18
CA VAL A 77 5.28 22.79 8.83
C VAL A 77 5.52 22.35 7.40
N ALA A 78 6.14 21.19 7.21
CA ALA A 78 6.18 20.48 5.95
C ALA A 78 5.03 19.46 5.93
N ALA A 79 4.01 19.73 5.12
CA ALA A 79 3.00 18.72 4.78
C ALA A 79 3.64 17.73 3.80
N LEU A 80 4.13 16.60 4.31
CA LEU A 80 4.60 15.48 3.50
C LEU A 80 3.51 14.41 3.47
N ALA A 81 2.94 14.19 2.29
CA ALA A 81 2.18 13.00 1.97
C ALA A 81 3.18 11.82 1.87
N VAL A 82 3.35 11.09 2.97
CA VAL A 82 4.18 9.87 2.99
C VAL A 82 3.30 8.69 2.60
N GLY A 83 3.35 8.31 1.33
CA GLY A 83 2.84 7.02 0.85
C GLY A 83 3.80 5.90 1.28
N ALA A 84 3.59 5.38 2.49
CA ALA A 84 4.17 4.13 2.93
C ALA A 84 3.16 3.02 2.63
N ALA A 85 3.47 2.17 1.63
CA ALA A 85 2.70 0.99 1.33
C ALA A 85 2.89 -0.06 2.43
N ILE A 86 2.08 0.07 3.46
CA ILE A 86 1.59 -1.04 4.25
C ILE A 86 0.11 -0.99 4.01
N LEU A 87 -0.44 -2.06 3.46
CA LEU A 87 -1.89 -2.25 3.36
C LEU A 87 -2.43 -2.30 4.79
N THR A 88 -2.66 -1.14 5.39
CA THR A 88 -3.32 -0.97 6.67
C THR A 88 -4.80 -1.19 6.44
N SER A 89 -5.26 -2.38 6.78
CA SER A 89 -6.66 -2.77 6.77
C SER A 89 -7.43 -1.99 7.83
N VAL A 90 -8.00 -0.85 7.44
CA VAL A 90 -8.88 -0.04 8.31
C VAL A 90 -10.16 -0.81 8.62
N THR A 91 -10.32 -1.19 9.89
CA THR A 91 -11.58 -1.76 10.40
C THR A 91 -12.48 -0.65 10.94
N ILE A 92 -13.65 -0.44 10.32
CA ILE A 92 -14.73 0.34 10.94
C ILE A 92 -15.87 -0.63 11.26
N THR A 93 -16.05 -0.92 12.55
CA THR A 93 -17.23 -1.57 13.08
C THR A 93 -18.39 -0.59 13.13
N GLY A 94 -19.45 -0.83 12.36
CA GLY A 94 -20.74 -0.14 12.46
C GLY A 94 -21.84 -0.93 11.76
N GLY A 95 -22.80 -1.44 12.52
CA GLY A 95 -23.69 -2.53 12.13
C GLY A 95 -25.04 -2.15 11.50
N GLY A 96 -25.78 -3.22 11.17
CA GLY A 96 -27.20 -3.23 10.78
C GLY A 96 -27.49 -4.35 9.76
N PRO A 97 -28.40 -5.31 10.03
CA PRO A 97 -28.57 -6.49 9.19
C PRO A 97 -29.37 -6.16 7.93
N SER A 98 -28.93 -6.66 6.78
CA SER A 98 -29.73 -6.68 5.55
C SER A 98 -29.75 -8.10 5.00
N THR A 99 -30.92 -8.71 5.10
CA THR A 99 -31.29 -10.00 4.55
C THR A 99 -31.33 -9.95 3.02
N ALA A 100 -30.53 -10.77 2.36
CA ALA A 100 -30.68 -11.06 0.93
C ALA A 100 -30.47 -12.57 0.70
N GLY A 101 -31.48 -13.21 0.08
CA GLY A 101 -31.60 -14.65 -0.09
C GLY A 101 -30.64 -15.28 -1.11
N PRO A 102 -30.62 -16.62 -1.21
CA PRO A 102 -29.59 -17.36 -1.92
C PRO A 102 -29.76 -17.27 -3.44
N SER A 103 -28.80 -16.65 -4.12
CA SER A 103 -28.65 -16.76 -5.57
C SER A 103 -27.76 -17.96 -5.87
N ARG A 104 -28.32 -18.99 -6.51
CA ARG A 104 -27.59 -20.16 -7.01
C ARG A 104 -26.61 -19.72 -8.11
N HIS A 105 -25.32 -19.95 -7.89
CA HIS A 105 -24.32 -19.94 -8.96
C HIS A 105 -24.40 -21.28 -9.73
N PRO A 106 -24.41 -21.27 -11.08
CA PRO A 106 -24.23 -22.50 -11.85
C PRO A 106 -22.80 -23.03 -11.65
N ALA A 107 -22.68 -24.35 -11.63
CA ALA A 107 -21.45 -25.09 -11.40
C ALA A 107 -20.32 -24.66 -12.36
N ALA A 108 -19.14 -24.39 -11.80
CA ALA A 108 -17.92 -24.12 -12.53
C ALA A 108 -17.49 -25.37 -13.32
N GLY A 109 -17.69 -25.33 -14.63
CA GLY A 109 -17.13 -26.27 -15.59
C GLY A 109 -15.85 -25.70 -16.20
N GLU A 110 -14.73 -26.34 -15.85
CA GLU A 110 -13.51 -26.53 -16.66
C GLU A 110 -13.23 -25.58 -17.82
N SER A 111 -12.44 -24.55 -17.55
CA SER A 111 -11.37 -24.10 -18.44
C SER A 111 -10.29 -23.48 -17.58
N ALA A 112 -9.40 -24.33 -17.04
CA ALA A 112 -8.16 -23.85 -16.47
C ALA A 112 -7.36 -23.19 -17.61
N GLY A 113 -7.34 -21.87 -17.64
CA GLY A 113 -6.61 -21.10 -18.64
C GLY A 113 -5.10 -21.34 -18.52
N THR A 114 -4.33 -20.94 -19.53
CA THR A 114 -2.86 -21.09 -19.54
C THR A 114 -2.20 -20.45 -18.31
N GLY A 115 -2.76 -19.35 -17.78
CA GLY A 115 -2.30 -18.71 -16.54
C GLY A 115 -2.34 -19.63 -15.33
N SER A 116 -3.37 -20.49 -15.22
CA SER A 116 -3.46 -21.51 -14.17
C SER A 116 -2.34 -22.55 -14.29
N ALA A 117 -1.93 -22.93 -15.50
CA ALA A 117 -0.84 -23.88 -15.72
C ALA A 117 0.51 -23.31 -15.28
N LEU A 118 0.78 -22.04 -15.61
CA LEU A 118 2.00 -21.36 -15.14
C LEU A 118 2.04 -21.29 -13.61
N LEU A 119 0.94 -20.96 -12.94
CA LEU A 119 0.88 -20.93 -11.47
C LEU A 119 1.11 -22.29 -10.83
N VAL A 120 0.66 -23.39 -11.45
CA VAL A 120 0.98 -24.75 -10.97
C VAL A 120 2.48 -25.04 -11.11
N GLN A 121 3.14 -24.54 -12.16
CA GLN A 121 4.59 -24.67 -12.31
C GLN A 121 5.34 -23.85 -11.25
N VAL A 122 4.92 -22.59 -11.02
CA VAL A 122 5.48 -21.71 -9.99
C VAL A 122 5.28 -22.33 -8.59
N SER A 123 4.12 -22.94 -8.33
CA SER A 123 3.84 -23.68 -7.10
C SER A 123 4.86 -24.81 -6.85
N ARG A 124 5.21 -25.57 -7.88
CA ARG A 124 6.22 -26.64 -7.77
C ARG A 124 7.60 -26.07 -7.49
N ALA A 125 8.02 -25.03 -8.20
CA ALA A 125 9.29 -24.36 -7.95
C ALA A 125 9.35 -23.78 -6.52
N ALA A 126 8.24 -23.25 -6.00
CA ALA A 126 8.17 -22.75 -4.64
C ALA A 126 8.45 -23.82 -3.57
N LEU A 127 8.14 -25.09 -3.84
CA LEU A 127 8.45 -26.22 -2.94
C LEU A 127 9.93 -26.60 -2.95
N GLU A 128 10.68 -26.21 -3.98
CA GLU A 128 12.13 -26.47 -4.08
C GLU A 128 12.96 -25.43 -3.32
N ASN A 129 12.34 -24.34 -2.86
CA ASN A 129 13.00 -23.34 -2.04
C ASN A 129 13.33 -23.88 -0.65
N ASP A 130 14.49 -23.49 -0.14
CA ASP A 130 14.91 -23.83 1.21
C ASP A 130 13.95 -23.25 2.26
N GLU A 131 13.58 -24.09 3.23
CA GLU A 131 12.85 -23.63 4.39
C GLU A 131 13.76 -22.82 5.31
N VAL A 132 13.35 -21.59 5.63
CA VAL A 132 14.09 -20.73 6.55
C VAL A 132 13.49 -20.82 7.94
N ALA A 133 14.31 -21.13 8.94
CA ALA A 133 13.90 -21.04 10.33
C ALA A 133 13.78 -19.57 10.75
N VAL A 134 12.58 -19.16 11.18
CA VAL A 134 12.29 -17.79 11.65
C VAL A 134 11.89 -17.83 13.11
N ARG A 135 12.68 -17.20 13.99
CA ARG A 135 12.39 -17.11 15.42
C ARG A 135 11.43 -15.97 15.72
N ASP A 136 10.71 -16.09 16.85
CA ASP A 136 9.73 -15.09 17.29
C ASP A 136 10.36 -13.73 17.64
N ASP A 137 11.66 -13.68 17.98
CA ASP A 137 12.38 -12.45 18.30
C ASP A 137 13.00 -11.76 17.08
N GLN A 138 12.85 -12.34 15.89
CA GLN A 138 13.43 -11.84 14.65
C GLN A 138 12.45 -10.98 13.82
N PHE A 139 12.97 -10.48 12.70
CA PHE A 139 12.25 -9.71 11.71
C PHE A 139 12.41 -10.36 10.34
N THR A 140 11.33 -10.42 9.56
CA THR A 140 11.44 -10.69 8.12
C THR A 140 11.73 -9.37 7.43
N TYR A 141 12.81 -9.36 6.65
CA TYR A 141 13.27 -8.24 5.85
C TYR A 141 12.78 -8.38 4.42
N ARG A 142 12.33 -7.26 3.85
CA ARG A 142 12.04 -7.10 2.42
C ARG A 142 12.66 -5.82 1.92
N ARG A 143 13.31 -5.86 0.77
CA ARG A 143 13.74 -4.68 0.01
C ARG A 143 13.18 -4.74 -1.39
N ALA A 144 12.55 -3.65 -1.80
CA ALA A 144 11.92 -3.53 -3.10
C ALA A 144 12.08 -2.12 -3.67
N THR A 145 12.05 -2.01 -4.99
CA THR A 145 11.82 -0.72 -5.65
C THR A 145 10.35 -0.61 -6.02
N VAL A 146 9.70 0.46 -5.58
CA VAL A 146 8.26 0.68 -5.77
C VAL A 146 8.00 1.97 -6.53
N ARG A 147 6.92 1.99 -7.30
CA ARG A 147 6.38 3.18 -7.95
C ARG A 147 4.86 3.13 -7.85
N GLU A 148 4.27 4.12 -7.21
CA GLU A 148 2.83 4.11 -6.92
C GLU A 148 2.19 5.44 -7.27
N ALA A 149 0.90 5.40 -7.59
CA ALA A 149 0.06 6.56 -7.80
C ALA A 149 -0.57 7.01 -6.49
N ASP A 150 -0.42 8.30 -6.17
CA ASP A 150 -1.25 8.96 -5.17
C ASP A 150 -2.64 9.20 -5.78
N LEU A 151 -3.68 8.72 -5.10
CA LEU A 151 -5.08 8.85 -5.51
C LEU A 151 -5.86 9.90 -4.69
N THR A 152 -5.23 10.56 -3.71
CA THR A 152 -5.89 11.49 -2.77
C THR A 152 -6.55 12.69 -3.45
N SER A 153 -6.02 13.11 -4.59
CA SER A 153 -6.60 14.17 -5.42
C SER A 153 -7.86 13.75 -6.20
N GLY A 154 -8.23 12.46 -6.16
CA GLY A 154 -9.23 11.85 -7.04
C GLY A 154 -8.71 11.52 -8.44
N LYS A 155 -7.45 11.84 -8.73
CA LYS A 155 -6.70 11.42 -9.93
C LYS A 155 -5.46 10.65 -9.51
N ALA A 156 -5.04 9.72 -10.37
CA ALA A 156 -3.78 9.00 -10.20
C ALA A 156 -2.59 9.90 -10.55
N VAL A 157 -1.83 10.29 -9.53
CA VAL A 157 -0.59 11.05 -9.66
C VAL A 157 0.58 10.12 -9.37
N VAL A 158 1.24 9.65 -10.43
CA VAL A 158 2.33 8.67 -10.31
C VAL A 158 3.60 9.33 -9.75
N GLY A 159 4.04 8.85 -8.59
CA GLY A 159 5.28 9.30 -7.96
C GLY A 159 6.56 8.79 -8.65
N PRO A 160 7.74 9.22 -8.17
CA PRO A 160 9.02 8.66 -8.58
C PRO A 160 9.17 7.21 -8.09
N LEU A 161 10.13 6.48 -8.69
CA LEU A 161 10.60 5.21 -8.12
C LEU A 161 11.27 5.49 -6.78
N ARG A 162 10.99 4.66 -5.79
CA ARG A 162 11.60 4.71 -4.46
C ARG A 162 12.07 3.32 -4.05
N THR A 163 13.18 3.27 -3.33
CA THR A 163 13.58 2.02 -2.66
C THR A 163 12.95 2.00 -1.28
N VAL A 164 12.25 0.91 -0.98
CA VAL A 164 11.60 0.67 0.30
C VAL A 164 12.22 -0.58 0.92
N GLU A 165 12.66 -0.45 2.15
CA GLU A 165 13.05 -1.57 3.00
C GLU A 165 12.03 -1.71 4.13
N SER A 166 11.62 -2.93 4.46
CA SER A 166 10.73 -3.18 5.60
C SER A 166 11.25 -4.33 6.46
N TRP A 167 11.00 -4.22 7.76
CA TRP A 167 11.32 -5.22 8.77
C TRP A 167 10.04 -5.52 9.55
N ALA A 168 9.40 -6.65 9.28
CA ALA A 168 8.17 -7.05 9.95
C ALA A 168 8.48 -7.96 11.15
N SER A 169 7.99 -7.57 12.33
CA SER A 169 8.23 -8.30 13.58
C SER A 169 7.55 -9.66 13.59
N GLN A 170 8.31 -10.69 13.98
CA GLN A 170 7.82 -12.07 14.07
C GLN A 170 7.31 -12.43 15.47
N LYS A 171 7.30 -11.47 16.38
CA LYS A 171 6.85 -11.66 17.76
C LYS A 171 5.40 -12.12 17.79
N GLN A 172 5.11 -13.12 18.62
CA GLN A 172 3.77 -13.66 18.78
C GLN A 172 2.86 -12.72 19.57
N GLY A 173 1.56 -12.95 19.46
CA GLY A 173 0.52 -12.17 20.13
C GLY A 173 0.34 -10.74 19.58
N PRO A 174 -0.60 -9.97 20.16
CA PRO A 174 -0.84 -8.58 19.81
C PRO A 174 0.41 -7.69 19.90
N GLN A 175 0.71 -6.91 18.86
CA GLN A 175 1.81 -5.94 18.86
C GLN A 175 1.30 -4.54 18.51
N ARG A 176 1.71 -3.52 19.27
CA ARG A 176 1.45 -2.10 18.93
C ARG A 176 2.46 -1.55 17.91
N ARG A 177 3.64 -2.16 17.84
CA ARG A 177 4.68 -1.87 16.84
C ARG A 177 4.90 -3.11 16.00
N LEU A 178 4.51 -3.04 14.74
CA LEU A 178 4.51 -4.18 13.81
C LEU A 178 5.86 -4.35 13.12
N GLY A 179 6.70 -3.32 13.14
CA GLY A 179 7.96 -3.30 12.43
C GLY A 179 8.52 -1.91 12.24
N VAL A 180 9.45 -1.78 11.29
CA VAL A 180 9.89 -0.48 10.76
C VAL A 180 9.94 -0.55 9.24
N VAL A 181 9.78 0.61 8.61
CA VAL A 181 9.93 0.80 7.17
C VAL A 181 10.94 1.89 6.93
N ARG A 182 11.78 1.75 5.91
CA ARG A 182 12.70 2.76 5.45
C ARG A 182 12.43 3.10 4.01
N THR A 183 12.23 4.39 3.74
CA THR A 183 12.01 4.93 2.40
C THR A 183 12.86 6.18 2.26
N ASP A 184 13.63 6.28 1.17
CA ASP A 184 14.47 7.45 0.86
C ASP A 184 15.39 7.89 2.03
N GLY A 185 15.89 6.92 2.81
CA GLY A 185 16.78 7.14 3.94
C GLY A 185 16.09 7.41 5.28
N GLU A 186 14.80 7.72 5.28
CA GLU A 186 14.01 7.93 6.50
C GLU A 186 13.48 6.60 7.02
N THR A 187 13.67 6.31 8.32
CA THR A 187 13.18 5.09 8.96
C THR A 187 12.04 5.42 9.91
N LEU A 188 10.85 4.88 9.63
CA LEU A 188 9.64 5.13 10.40
C LEU A 188 9.10 3.84 11.03
N PRO A 189 8.51 3.92 12.23
CA PRO A 189 7.84 2.77 12.83
C PRO A 189 6.57 2.42 12.06
N VAL A 190 6.31 1.12 11.96
CA VAL A 190 5.00 0.60 11.57
C VAL A 190 4.24 0.32 12.84
N ASN A 191 3.11 1.00 13.04
CA ASN A 191 2.30 0.84 14.24
C ASN A 191 0.97 0.15 13.91
N ALA A 192 0.38 -0.46 14.93
CA ALA A 192 -1.02 -0.86 14.90
C ALA A 192 -1.93 0.38 14.71
N GLU A 193 -3.17 0.14 14.31
CA GLU A 193 -4.15 1.21 14.17
C GLU A 193 -4.34 1.95 15.49
N LEU A 194 -4.60 3.27 15.39
CA LEU A 194 -4.72 4.11 16.58
C LEU A 194 -5.90 3.65 17.44
N GLY A 195 -5.63 3.31 18.70
CA GLY A 195 -6.64 2.83 19.65
C GLY A 195 -6.72 1.30 19.74
N ASP A 196 -5.97 0.56 18.93
CA ASP A 196 -5.82 -0.89 19.07
C ASP A 196 -4.90 -1.24 20.25
N ASP A 197 -5.26 -2.28 21.02
CA ASP A 197 -4.41 -2.83 22.08
C ASP A 197 -3.22 -3.61 21.50
N GLY A 198 -3.28 -3.92 20.22
CA GLY A 198 -2.18 -4.42 19.41
C GLY A 198 -2.70 -5.38 18.36
N THR A 199 -2.06 -5.40 17.19
CA THR A 199 -2.50 -6.24 16.08
C THR A 199 -1.96 -7.66 16.27
N PRO A 200 -2.81 -8.70 16.38
CA PRO A 200 -2.35 -10.09 16.48
C PRO A 200 -1.79 -10.59 15.13
N PRO A 201 -1.07 -11.73 15.09
CA PRO A 201 -0.73 -12.38 13.83
C PRO A 201 -1.97 -12.63 12.96
N GLY A 202 -1.90 -12.28 11.67
CA GLY A 202 -3.04 -12.36 10.75
C GLY A 202 -2.76 -11.67 9.42
N LEU A 203 -3.80 -11.46 8.58
CA LEU A 203 -3.64 -10.76 7.29
C LEU A 203 -3.08 -9.33 7.44
N GLY A 204 -3.48 -8.61 8.49
CA GLY A 204 -2.97 -7.27 8.80
C GLY A 204 -1.57 -7.27 9.47
N ARG A 205 -1.08 -8.44 9.88
CA ARG A 205 0.27 -8.61 10.45
C ARG A 205 0.77 -10.05 10.22
N PRO A 206 1.16 -10.41 8.98
CA PRO A 206 1.62 -11.76 8.71
C PRO A 206 2.90 -12.07 9.51
N THR A 207 2.92 -13.21 10.17
CA THR A 207 4.15 -13.79 10.73
C THR A 207 4.42 -15.12 10.06
N TYR A 208 5.69 -15.52 9.98
CA TYR A 208 6.09 -16.79 9.37
C TYR A 208 5.37 -17.98 10.01
N ARG A 209 5.25 -17.98 11.34
CA ARG A 209 4.51 -18.99 12.09
C ARG A 209 3.02 -18.99 11.75
N TRP A 210 2.38 -17.82 11.64
CA TRP A 210 0.97 -17.75 11.25
C TRP A 210 0.77 -18.21 9.80
N LEU A 211 1.66 -17.83 8.88
CA LEU A 211 1.63 -18.30 7.49
C LEU A 211 1.72 -19.83 7.40
N ALA A 212 2.51 -20.46 8.26
CA ALA A 212 2.62 -21.92 8.34
C ALA A 212 1.35 -22.60 8.88
N THR A 213 0.40 -21.85 9.47
CA THR A 213 -0.90 -22.39 9.92
C THR A 213 -2.00 -22.26 8.88
N LEU A 214 -1.75 -21.59 7.76
CA LEU A 214 -2.74 -21.45 6.70
C LEU A 214 -3.07 -22.83 6.10
N PRO A 215 -4.32 -23.04 5.63
CA PRO A 215 -4.70 -24.27 4.96
C PRO A 215 -3.74 -24.61 3.80
N ALA A 216 -3.35 -25.87 3.72
CA ALA A 216 -2.51 -26.37 2.63
C ALA A 216 -3.32 -26.74 1.38
N ASP A 217 -4.60 -27.06 1.55
CA ASP A 217 -5.51 -27.29 0.44
C ASP A 217 -5.82 -25.96 -0.27
N PRO A 218 -5.63 -25.87 -1.61
CA PRO A 218 -5.81 -24.62 -2.34
C PRO A 218 -7.22 -24.04 -2.29
N ASP A 219 -8.24 -24.90 -2.28
CA ASP A 219 -9.64 -24.47 -2.29
C ASP A 219 -10.05 -23.98 -0.89
N GLU A 220 -9.63 -24.69 0.17
CA GLU A 220 -9.80 -24.23 1.55
C GLU A 220 -9.05 -22.93 1.83
N LEU A 221 -7.82 -22.79 1.31
CA LEU A 221 -7.01 -21.58 1.46
C LEU A 221 -7.67 -20.40 0.75
N LEU A 222 -8.13 -20.59 -0.49
CA LEU A 222 -8.82 -19.55 -1.23
C LEU A 222 -10.09 -19.11 -0.48
N ALA A 223 -10.92 -20.05 -0.05
CA ALA A 223 -12.12 -19.76 0.73
C ALA A 223 -11.81 -19.03 2.05
N TYR A 224 -10.74 -19.43 2.74
CA TYR A 224 -10.27 -18.75 3.96
C TYR A 224 -9.90 -17.28 3.68
N LEU A 225 -9.10 -17.04 2.63
CA LEU A 225 -8.67 -15.69 2.27
C LEU A 225 -9.85 -14.84 1.83
N GLU A 226 -10.73 -15.36 1.00
CA GLU A 226 -11.95 -14.69 0.55
C GLU A 226 -12.87 -14.28 1.70
N ALA A 227 -13.03 -15.14 2.71
CA ALA A 227 -13.85 -14.84 3.88
C ALA A 227 -13.21 -13.79 4.81
N LYS A 228 -11.89 -13.65 4.77
CA LYS A 228 -11.10 -12.77 5.67
C LYS A 228 -10.64 -11.49 5.00
N THR A 229 -10.63 -11.44 3.68
CA THR A 229 -10.32 -10.25 2.90
C THR A 229 -11.51 -9.30 3.03
N PRO A 230 -11.32 -8.10 3.62
CA PRO A 230 -12.40 -7.13 3.68
C PRO A 230 -12.86 -6.82 2.26
N LYS A 231 -14.17 -6.69 2.04
CA LYS A 231 -14.70 -6.06 0.82
C LYS A 231 -14.31 -4.58 0.88
N THR A 232 -13.07 -4.26 0.52
CA THR A 232 -12.53 -2.91 0.71
C THR A 232 -13.34 -1.93 -0.14
N ALA A 233 -13.75 -0.83 0.49
CA ALA A 233 -14.36 0.30 -0.17
C ALA A 233 -13.34 1.16 -0.95
N GLU A 234 -12.05 0.80 -0.90
CA GLU A 234 -10.94 1.57 -1.49
C GLU A 234 -11.02 1.63 -3.01
N VAL A 235 -11.51 0.56 -3.64
CA VAL A 235 -11.86 0.56 -5.07
C VAL A 235 -13.35 0.25 -5.20
N LYS A 236 -14.18 1.29 -5.29
CA LYS A 236 -15.62 1.15 -5.53
C LYS A 236 -15.86 0.20 -6.72
N GLY A 237 -16.46 -0.95 -6.44
CA GLY A 237 -16.83 -1.94 -7.45
C GLY A 237 -15.79 -3.03 -7.73
N GLN A 238 -14.70 -3.14 -6.96
CA GLN A 238 -13.75 -4.25 -7.12
C GLN A 238 -14.44 -5.61 -6.97
N GLY A 239 -14.18 -6.53 -7.91
CA GLY A 239 -14.66 -7.90 -7.85
C GLY A 239 -14.01 -8.71 -6.73
N HIS A 240 -14.76 -9.65 -6.16
CA HIS A 240 -14.32 -10.54 -5.07
C HIS A 240 -13.02 -11.29 -5.41
N ASP A 241 -13.00 -11.92 -6.56
CA ASP A 241 -11.85 -12.61 -7.14
C ASP A 241 -10.61 -11.70 -7.30
N GLN A 242 -10.81 -10.40 -7.59
CA GLN A 242 -9.72 -9.44 -7.70
C GLN A 242 -9.09 -9.18 -6.32
N ALA A 243 -9.93 -9.01 -5.31
CA ALA A 243 -9.47 -8.81 -3.94
C ALA A 243 -8.71 -10.04 -3.43
N ALA A 244 -9.20 -11.25 -3.73
CA ALA A 244 -8.48 -12.49 -3.42
C ALA A 244 -7.13 -12.57 -4.13
N PHE A 245 -7.08 -12.23 -5.44
CA PHE A 245 -5.84 -12.19 -6.20
C PHE A 245 -4.85 -11.20 -5.58
N GLU A 246 -5.25 -9.97 -5.30
CA GLU A 246 -4.39 -8.95 -4.68
C GLU A 246 -3.94 -9.35 -3.26
N GLN A 247 -4.82 -9.96 -2.47
CA GLN A 247 -4.49 -10.45 -1.14
C GLN A 247 -3.41 -11.54 -1.20
N ILE A 248 -3.51 -12.50 -2.12
CA ILE A 248 -2.46 -13.51 -2.34
C ILE A 248 -1.16 -12.81 -2.74
N GLY A 249 -1.22 -11.88 -3.70
CA GLY A 249 -0.08 -11.09 -4.16
C GLY A 249 0.64 -10.35 -3.03
N SER A 250 -0.11 -9.83 -2.06
CA SER A 250 0.44 -9.13 -0.89
C SER A 250 1.14 -10.05 0.12
N ILE A 251 0.83 -11.34 0.12
CA ILE A 251 1.44 -12.33 1.01
C ILE A 251 2.71 -12.89 0.36
N ILE A 252 2.65 -13.28 -0.93
CA ILE A 252 3.79 -13.90 -1.64
C ILE A 252 4.97 -12.94 -1.88
N ASN A 253 4.80 -11.64 -1.66
CA ASN A 253 5.88 -10.67 -1.74
C ASN A 253 6.72 -10.57 -0.46
N GLN A 254 6.54 -11.49 0.50
CA GLN A 254 7.21 -11.54 1.79
C GLN A 254 8.00 -12.85 1.94
N VAL A 255 8.64 -13.06 3.10
CA VAL A 255 9.21 -14.37 3.46
C VAL A 255 8.06 -15.31 3.84
N VAL A 256 7.79 -16.30 3.00
CA VAL A 256 6.67 -17.25 3.16
C VAL A 256 7.23 -18.68 3.24
N PRO A 257 6.71 -19.54 4.13
CA PRO A 257 7.07 -20.95 4.13
C PRO A 257 6.84 -21.60 2.75
N PRO A 258 7.77 -22.43 2.22
CA PRO A 258 7.66 -23.03 0.89
C PRO A 258 6.31 -23.71 0.61
N ARG A 259 5.80 -24.49 1.57
CA ARG A 259 4.49 -25.16 1.47
C ARG A 259 3.33 -24.17 1.36
N THR A 260 3.35 -23.10 2.16
CA THR A 260 2.34 -22.05 2.12
C THR A 260 2.40 -21.28 0.80
N ALA A 261 3.60 -20.93 0.31
CA ALA A 261 3.76 -20.27 -0.99
C ALA A 261 3.21 -21.14 -2.13
N ALA A 262 3.52 -22.44 -2.12
CA ALA A 262 3.00 -23.39 -3.10
C ALA A 262 1.47 -23.46 -3.10
N ALA A 263 0.84 -23.51 -1.92
CA ALA A 263 -0.61 -23.50 -1.76
C ALA A 263 -1.23 -22.17 -2.23
N LEU A 264 -0.61 -21.03 -1.93
CA LEU A 264 -1.04 -19.70 -2.38
C LEU A 264 -1.03 -19.59 -3.92
N TYR A 265 0.00 -20.11 -4.59
CA TYR A 265 0.03 -20.14 -6.06
C TYR A 265 -1.03 -21.06 -6.66
N GLN A 266 -1.31 -22.21 -6.04
CA GLN A 266 -2.39 -23.09 -6.48
C GLN A 266 -3.76 -22.46 -6.25
N ALA A 267 -3.96 -21.79 -5.12
CA ALA A 267 -5.19 -21.04 -4.82
C ALA A 267 -5.39 -19.93 -5.86
N ALA A 268 -4.35 -19.17 -6.19
CA ALA A 268 -4.41 -18.17 -7.26
C ALA A 268 -4.77 -18.79 -8.62
N ALA A 269 -4.36 -20.03 -8.90
CA ALA A 269 -4.67 -20.72 -10.15
C ALA A 269 -6.15 -21.09 -10.28
N ARG A 270 -6.88 -21.13 -9.16
CA ARG A 270 -8.33 -21.38 -9.10
C ARG A 270 -9.16 -20.11 -9.30
N ILE A 271 -8.55 -18.93 -9.20
CA ILE A 271 -9.25 -17.66 -9.33
C ILE A 271 -9.69 -17.47 -10.79
N PRO A 272 -10.99 -17.27 -11.06
CA PRO A 272 -11.47 -16.98 -12.41
C PRO A 272 -10.84 -15.71 -13.01
N GLY A 273 -10.49 -15.79 -14.30
CA GLY A 273 -9.92 -14.67 -15.06
C GLY A 273 -8.41 -14.50 -14.93
N VAL A 274 -7.71 -15.42 -14.25
CA VAL A 274 -6.24 -15.47 -14.28
C VAL A 274 -5.75 -16.00 -15.63
N GLU A 275 -4.89 -15.23 -16.29
CA GLU A 275 -4.34 -15.53 -17.60
C GLU A 275 -2.83 -15.27 -17.65
N GLU A 276 -2.15 -15.77 -18.69
CA GLU A 276 -0.74 -15.45 -18.91
C GLU A 276 -0.54 -14.00 -19.35
N ALA A 277 0.58 -13.42 -18.94
CA ALA A 277 1.04 -12.09 -19.31
C ALA A 277 2.51 -12.16 -19.79
N PRO A 278 2.77 -12.64 -21.03
CA PRO A 278 4.12 -12.91 -21.53
C PRO A 278 4.99 -11.66 -21.77
N ARG A 279 4.40 -10.46 -21.62
CA ARG A 279 5.09 -9.16 -21.74
C ARG A 279 5.22 -8.43 -20.40
N ALA A 280 4.90 -9.10 -19.30
CA ALA A 280 4.98 -8.50 -17.98
C ALA A 280 6.43 -8.16 -17.61
N HIS A 281 6.59 -7.07 -16.90
CA HIS A 281 7.87 -6.59 -16.38
C HIS A 281 7.64 -5.87 -15.06
N ASP A 282 8.65 -5.90 -14.20
CA ASP A 282 8.60 -5.29 -12.88
C ASP A 282 8.89 -3.77 -12.93
N ALA A 283 8.93 -3.11 -11.77
CA ALA A 283 9.13 -1.66 -11.69
C ALA A 283 10.46 -1.15 -12.29
N ILE A 284 11.48 -2.01 -12.38
CA ILE A 284 12.80 -1.66 -12.92
C ILE A 284 13.03 -2.22 -14.33
N GLY A 285 12.00 -2.83 -14.94
CA GLY A 285 12.01 -3.29 -16.32
C GLY A 285 12.55 -4.71 -16.53
N ARG A 286 12.78 -5.49 -15.47
CA ARG A 286 13.13 -6.91 -15.62
C ARG A 286 11.94 -7.65 -16.24
N ARG A 287 12.19 -8.32 -17.36
CA ARG A 287 11.19 -9.13 -18.06
C ARG A 287 11.19 -10.54 -17.50
N GLY A 288 10.01 -11.12 -17.38
CA GLY A 288 9.82 -12.47 -16.87
C GLY A 288 8.65 -13.18 -17.55
N VAL A 289 8.33 -14.37 -17.05
CA VAL A 289 7.03 -15.00 -17.33
C VAL A 289 6.01 -14.41 -16.38
N GLY A 290 4.84 -14.06 -16.88
CA GLY A 290 3.86 -13.34 -16.09
C GLY A 290 2.50 -14.00 -16.08
N ILE A 291 1.74 -13.70 -15.05
CA ILE A 291 0.29 -13.87 -15.04
C ILE A 291 -0.37 -12.52 -14.82
N ALA A 292 -1.64 -12.42 -15.17
CA ALA A 292 -2.44 -11.26 -14.84
C ALA A 292 -3.88 -11.63 -14.54
N ARG A 293 -4.55 -10.74 -13.83
CA ARG A 293 -6.00 -10.72 -13.70
C ARG A 293 -6.50 -9.32 -14.02
N GLU A 294 -7.51 -9.25 -14.88
CA GLU A 294 -8.23 -8.03 -15.18
C GLU A 294 -9.55 -8.00 -14.39
N ASP A 295 -9.80 -6.90 -13.68
CA ASP A 295 -11.08 -6.65 -13.04
C ASP A 295 -11.90 -5.69 -13.90
N ALA A 296 -12.86 -6.25 -14.64
CA ALA A 296 -13.70 -5.47 -15.55
C ALA A 296 -14.47 -4.36 -14.83
N ALA A 297 -14.84 -4.55 -13.55
CA ALA A 297 -15.61 -3.61 -12.78
C ALA A 297 -14.80 -2.34 -12.47
N SER A 298 -13.66 -2.46 -11.80
CA SER A 298 -12.75 -1.33 -11.54
C SER A 298 -11.97 -0.86 -12.78
N GLY A 299 -11.84 -1.69 -13.81
CA GLY A 299 -11.05 -1.41 -15.00
C GLY A 299 -9.56 -1.42 -14.74
N THR A 300 -9.11 -2.26 -13.82
CA THR A 300 -7.70 -2.46 -13.48
C THR A 300 -7.22 -3.81 -14.01
N ARG A 301 -5.93 -3.89 -14.33
CA ARG A 301 -5.24 -5.15 -14.54
C ARG A 301 -4.03 -5.20 -13.62
N THR A 302 -3.91 -6.30 -12.89
CA THR A 302 -2.78 -6.57 -12.01
C THR A 302 -1.99 -7.75 -12.57
N GLU A 303 -0.69 -7.56 -12.72
CA GLU A 303 0.28 -8.52 -13.26
C GLU A 303 1.26 -8.95 -12.16
N TRP A 304 1.61 -10.23 -12.14
CA TRP A 304 2.75 -10.76 -11.38
C TRP A 304 3.82 -11.20 -12.36
N VAL A 305 5.07 -10.93 -12.03
CA VAL A 305 6.23 -11.18 -12.89
C VAL A 305 7.14 -12.15 -12.17
N PHE A 306 7.46 -13.27 -12.81
CA PHE A 306 8.34 -14.29 -12.30
C PHE A 306 9.61 -14.40 -13.14
N ASP A 307 10.73 -14.72 -12.50
CA ASP A 307 11.95 -15.06 -13.19
C ASP A 307 11.72 -16.29 -14.08
N LYS A 308 12.29 -16.26 -15.28
CA LYS A 308 12.10 -17.28 -16.30
C LYS A 308 12.79 -18.61 -15.99
N ASP A 309 13.80 -18.60 -15.12
CA ASP A 309 14.61 -19.78 -14.82
C ASP A 309 14.13 -20.41 -13.49
N GLY A 310 14.15 -19.64 -12.41
CA GLY A 310 13.80 -20.12 -11.06
C GLY A 310 12.35 -19.86 -10.64
N LEU A 311 11.55 -19.18 -11.46
CA LEU A 311 10.15 -18.82 -11.17
C LEU A 311 9.96 -18.06 -9.85
N THR A 312 11.00 -17.36 -9.40
CA THR A 312 10.92 -16.46 -8.24
C THR A 312 10.19 -15.18 -8.60
N LEU A 313 9.39 -14.64 -7.67
CA LEU A 313 8.65 -13.41 -7.92
C LEU A 313 9.62 -12.22 -8.08
N LEU A 314 9.65 -11.62 -9.27
CA LEU A 314 10.42 -10.42 -9.57
C LEU A 314 9.67 -9.15 -9.17
N GLY A 315 8.34 -9.17 -9.17
CA GLY A 315 7.54 -8.01 -8.84
C GLY A 315 6.11 -8.07 -9.33
N THR A 316 5.40 -6.96 -9.14
CA THR A 316 4.00 -6.81 -9.52
C THR A 316 3.76 -5.47 -10.21
N ARG A 317 2.65 -5.37 -10.93
CA ARG A 317 2.27 -4.14 -11.62
C ARG A 317 0.75 -4.05 -11.74
N SER A 318 0.17 -2.90 -11.41
CA SER A 318 -1.25 -2.64 -11.59
C SER A 318 -1.46 -1.35 -12.39
N TYR A 319 -2.38 -1.39 -13.36
CA TYR A 319 -2.67 -0.24 -14.22
C TYR A 319 -4.11 -0.27 -14.76
N LEU A 320 -4.59 0.88 -15.24
CA LEU A 320 -5.92 1.00 -15.83
C LEU A 320 -5.98 0.42 -17.25
N VAL A 321 -6.97 -0.43 -17.52
CA VAL A 321 -7.24 -0.98 -18.87
C VAL A 321 -8.32 -0.21 -19.64
N LYS A 322 -9.04 0.68 -18.96
CA LYS A 322 -10.05 1.59 -19.52
C LYS A 322 -9.92 2.98 -18.89
N ASN A 323 -10.60 3.97 -19.45
CA ASN A 323 -10.68 5.29 -18.82
C ASN A 323 -11.55 5.20 -17.55
N THR A 324 -11.10 5.82 -16.46
CA THR A 324 -11.82 5.87 -15.19
C THR A 324 -11.77 7.28 -14.60
N ALA A 325 -12.38 7.46 -13.42
CA ALA A 325 -12.22 8.70 -12.66
C ALA A 325 -10.74 8.99 -12.35
N TYR A 326 -9.91 7.96 -12.12
CA TYR A 326 -8.51 8.11 -11.72
C TYR A 326 -7.57 8.46 -12.89
N GLY A 327 -7.88 8.05 -14.12
CA GLY A 327 -6.98 8.26 -15.25
C GLY A 327 -7.45 7.68 -16.58
N LYS A 328 -6.58 7.75 -17.59
CA LYS A 328 -6.83 7.14 -18.91
C LYS A 328 -6.39 5.67 -18.90
N LYS A 329 -6.83 4.91 -19.90
CA LYS A 329 -6.22 3.60 -20.19
C LYS A 329 -4.69 3.72 -20.25
N GLY A 330 -3.99 2.80 -19.58
CA GLY A 330 -2.54 2.75 -19.47
C GLY A 330 -1.97 3.53 -18.28
N THR A 331 -2.78 4.28 -17.52
CA THR A 331 -2.32 4.94 -16.30
C THR A 331 -1.86 3.89 -15.28
N LEU A 332 -0.61 4.00 -14.85
CA LEU A 332 -0.02 3.15 -13.81
C LEU A 332 -0.64 3.49 -12.45
N LEU A 333 -0.99 2.45 -11.68
CA LEU A 333 -1.46 2.58 -10.30
C LEU A 333 -0.38 2.17 -9.32
N SER A 334 0.26 1.03 -9.56
CA SER A 334 1.38 0.55 -8.75
C SER A 334 2.33 -0.31 -9.59
N SER A 335 3.58 -0.35 -9.20
CA SER A 335 4.57 -1.28 -9.71
C SER A 335 5.64 -1.52 -8.67
N THR A 336 6.09 -2.76 -8.55
CA THR A 336 7.11 -3.20 -7.61
C THR A 336 8.14 -4.05 -8.32
N ALA A 337 9.39 -3.96 -7.88
CA ALA A 337 10.47 -4.88 -8.17
C ALA A 337 11.01 -5.42 -6.84
N GLU A 338 10.83 -6.71 -6.57
CA GLU A 338 11.40 -7.40 -5.41
C GLU A 338 12.91 -7.55 -5.60
N LEU A 339 13.69 -7.05 -4.64
CA LEU A 339 15.15 -7.07 -4.72
C LEU A 339 15.76 -8.07 -3.74
N GLN A 340 15.18 -8.20 -2.55
CA GLN A 340 15.73 -9.06 -1.51
C GLN A 340 14.71 -9.39 -0.43
N HIS A 341 14.72 -10.64 0.01
CA HIS A 341 14.06 -11.11 1.23
C HIS A 341 15.07 -11.77 2.15
N ALA A 342 14.91 -11.60 3.46
CA ALA A 342 15.79 -12.23 4.45
C ALA A 342 15.14 -12.31 5.83
N VAL A 343 15.84 -12.94 6.77
CA VAL A 343 15.52 -12.91 8.20
C VAL A 343 16.68 -12.23 8.92
N VAL A 344 16.37 -11.29 9.80
CA VAL A 344 17.37 -10.52 10.56
C VAL A 344 16.98 -10.38 12.02
N ASP A 345 17.97 -10.21 12.89
CA ASP A 345 17.76 -10.11 14.34
C ASP A 345 17.33 -8.72 14.80
N THR A 346 17.71 -7.67 14.07
CA THR A 346 17.48 -6.26 14.47
C THR A 346 16.80 -5.48 13.35
N PRO A 347 15.71 -4.73 13.64
CA PRO A 347 15.04 -3.93 12.63
C PRO A 347 15.92 -2.75 12.22
N GLY A 348 15.86 -2.38 10.94
CA GLY A 348 16.65 -1.29 10.38
C GLY A 348 18.08 -1.68 9.95
N GLN A 349 18.51 -2.92 10.17
CA GLN A 349 19.76 -3.44 9.62
C GLN A 349 19.52 -4.16 8.30
N ALA A 350 20.30 -3.83 7.28
CA ALA A 350 20.33 -4.63 6.06
C ALA A 350 20.90 -6.02 6.37
N PRO A 351 20.48 -7.07 5.65
CA PRO A 351 21.06 -8.40 5.80
C PRO A 351 22.56 -8.36 5.49
N VAL A 352 23.36 -9.10 6.26
CA VAL A 352 24.78 -9.24 5.95
C VAL A 352 24.91 -10.02 4.64
N SER A 353 25.48 -9.40 3.60
CA SER A 353 25.77 -10.10 2.35
C SER A 353 26.70 -11.27 2.66
N ARG A 354 26.24 -12.50 2.43
CA ARG A 354 27.13 -13.66 2.46
C ARG A 354 28.14 -13.46 1.34
N ARG A 355 29.39 -13.14 1.67
CA ARG A 355 30.48 -13.21 0.69
C ARG A 355 30.68 -14.69 0.42
N ASP A 356 30.50 -15.11 -0.82
CA ASP A 356 30.88 -16.44 -1.27
C ASP A 356 32.36 -16.63 -0.91
N SER A 357 32.64 -17.70 -0.16
CA SER A 357 33.99 -18.09 0.26
C SER A 357 34.63 -18.95 -0.81
#